data_AF-A0A7R8XA26-F1
#
_entry.id   AF-A0A7R8XA26-F1
#
_cell.length_a   1.000
_cell.length_b   1.000
_cell.length_c   1.000
_cell.angle_alpha   90.00
_cell.angle_beta   90.00
_cell.angle_gamma   90.00
#
_symmetry.space_group_name_H-M   'P 1'
#
loop_
_entity.id
_entity.type
_entity.pdbx_description
1 polymer ?
#
loop_
_entity_poly.entity_id
_entity_poly.type
_entity_poly.pdbx_seq_one_letter_code
_entity_poly.pdbx_strand_id
1 'polypeptide(L)'
;MSTGEIRKDFRSVGGVLEVGGVRIEILAKLCTTAGGALEPHVSALIHEFLSSMDSQEPTALLHLSSQLAGDQRAQEAMDRARVRKPSSLLDALASILPFVNEKNMEEVSGKLVGILRGHGGLLTKFNCAWVIQVLVSLLPKQTVEPYTGKILAALVHNLHDRNAVLRTVMAKTIGHIMKAAKDSSFQKLGEKITSWYLDKDDEETLVMCGLVVHYIQEHSADRGSSHYIWSLPLAFLAMHAKPPSLESKTEAKNSCDVWREVWNEGTPGTEIGLKLYATEIVDLIEKFFSSQSWMKKAQAGRALSSLLLLRDHLNDSQLKKISGLLMESLSGKTWDGKEAILEATKEFCSHATGKKEELRRELQLGELVDGMLKECRKNVNMSYKQHCLTHTAVALAACGSDKFSAFKELMSPILSQGQMRESNRMEEKGEEENDLEGSIAERENLLVCAWVAIGKAWLPTSQGAGEDLQWILEEIKNSLGKSSGKIVGVMRTTLSTLILNSLQAKELSAFDQAASLLTEVVSSLTSHLPSKSHDTLMETIQKRLNELEDAEVKLKLEAALQPLLQG
;
A
#
# COMPACT_ATOMS: atom_id res chain seq x y z
N MET A 1 25.98 71.33 20.79
CA MET A 1 26.37 70.91 19.43
C MET A 1 27.79 70.37 19.53
N SER A 2 28.17 69.18 19.09
CA SER A 2 27.51 68.17 18.28
C SER A 2 28.27 66.84 18.47
N THR A 3 27.51 65.75 18.45
CA THR A 3 27.82 64.41 17.90
C THR A 3 29.26 64.08 17.50
N GLY A 4 29.78 62.96 18.02
CA GLY A 4 30.84 62.20 17.36
C GLY A 4 31.55 61.22 18.27
N GLU A 5 31.11 59.96 18.21
CA GLU A 5 31.94 58.76 18.49
C GLU A 5 32.40 58.50 19.93
N ILE A 6 31.58 57.79 20.72
CA ILE A 6 32.00 56.52 21.35
C ILE A 6 30.81 55.55 21.29
N ARG A 7 30.76 54.78 20.21
CA ARG A 7 30.01 53.53 20.07
C ARG A 7 31.00 52.41 20.40
N LYS A 8 30.83 51.71 21.53
CA LYS A 8 30.91 50.25 21.64
C LYS A 8 30.74 49.74 23.08
N ASP A 9 29.88 48.73 23.15
CA ASP A 9 29.94 47.56 24.03
C ASP A 9 29.68 47.76 25.53
N PHE A 10 28.40 47.65 25.90
CA PHE A 10 27.90 46.68 26.90
C PHE A 10 26.36 46.69 26.87
N ARG A 11 25.76 46.20 25.76
CA ARG A 11 24.34 45.82 25.74
C ARG A 11 24.22 44.45 26.39
N SER A 12 23.71 44.42 27.62
CA SER A 12 23.29 43.19 28.30
C SER A 12 22.07 42.61 27.59
N VAL A 13 22.30 41.75 26.59
CA VAL A 13 21.25 40.95 25.94
C VAL A 13 20.52 40.07 26.98
N GLY A 14 21.20 39.67 28.07
CA GLY A 14 20.59 38.95 29.19
C GLY A 14 19.59 39.78 30.02
N GLY A 15 19.86 41.06 30.28
CA GLY A 15 19.01 41.88 31.15
C GLY A 15 17.68 42.31 30.52
N VAL A 16 17.62 42.44 29.19
CA VAL A 16 16.38 42.80 28.47
C VAL A 16 15.43 41.60 28.36
N LEU A 17 15.97 40.39 28.17
CA LEU A 17 15.20 39.16 28.13
C LEU A 17 14.66 38.78 29.52
N GLU A 18 15.44 38.98 30.58
CA GLU A 18 15.00 38.77 31.96
C GLU A 18 13.87 39.74 32.38
N VAL A 19 13.99 41.03 32.04
CA VAL A 19 12.93 42.02 32.31
C VAL A 19 11.67 41.75 31.47
N GLY A 20 11.83 41.25 30.24
CA GLY A 20 10.71 40.82 29.39
C GLY A 20 9.96 39.60 29.94
N GLY A 21 10.69 38.56 30.35
CA GLY A 21 10.11 37.34 30.94
C GLY A 21 9.32 37.61 32.22
N VAL A 22 9.86 38.43 33.12
CA VAL A 22 9.17 38.82 34.37
C VAL A 22 7.88 39.61 34.09
N ARG A 23 7.88 40.51 33.10
CA ARG A 23 6.67 41.26 32.70
C ARG A 23 5.58 40.35 32.17
N ILE A 24 5.95 39.39 31.33
CA ILE A 24 5.03 38.43 30.72
C ILE A 24 4.44 37.49 31.79
N GLU A 25 5.24 37.07 32.77
CA GLU A 25 4.76 36.23 33.87
C GLU A 25 3.78 36.99 34.81
N ILE A 26 4.03 38.28 35.06
CA ILE A 26 3.11 39.13 35.80
C ILE A 26 1.81 39.34 35.00
N LEU A 27 1.90 39.60 33.70
CA LEU A 27 0.73 39.71 32.83
C LEU A 27 -0.08 38.41 32.78
N ALA A 28 0.59 37.26 32.75
CA ALA A 28 -0.04 35.94 32.82
C ALA A 28 -0.84 35.77 34.12
N LYS A 29 -0.26 36.14 35.27
CA LYS A 29 -0.94 36.12 36.58
C LYS A 29 -2.07 37.15 36.70
N LEU A 30 -1.95 38.29 36.02
CA LEU A 30 -3.02 39.28 35.98
C LEU A 30 -4.21 38.78 35.14
N CYS A 31 -3.94 38.11 34.02
CA CYS A 31 -4.97 37.56 33.15
C CYS A 31 -5.83 36.49 33.85
N THR A 32 -5.25 35.70 34.74
CA THR A 32 -6.01 34.70 35.52
C THR A 32 -6.91 35.32 36.59
N THR A 33 -6.74 36.60 36.93
CA THR A 33 -7.50 37.30 37.98
C THR A 33 -8.44 38.38 37.45
N ALA A 34 -8.16 38.99 36.29
CA ALA A 34 -8.87 40.15 35.77
C ALA A 34 -10.25 39.85 35.15
N GLY A 35 -10.57 38.59 34.85
CA GLY A 35 -11.91 38.18 34.39
C GLY A 35 -12.39 38.94 33.13
N GLY A 36 -13.67 39.31 33.10
CA GLY A 36 -14.31 39.95 31.93
C GLY A 36 -13.74 41.30 31.51
N ALA A 37 -12.93 41.97 32.34
CA ALA A 37 -12.26 43.21 31.97
C ALA A 37 -11.23 43.04 30.85
N LEU A 38 -10.86 41.79 30.53
CA LEU A 38 -9.90 41.45 29.49
C LEU A 38 -10.49 41.45 28.07
N GLU A 39 -11.82 41.48 27.93
CA GLU A 39 -12.51 41.36 26.64
C GLU A 39 -12.00 42.36 25.56
N PRO A 40 -11.76 43.65 25.86
CA PRO A 40 -11.27 44.61 24.85
C PRO A 40 -9.83 44.36 24.41
N HIS A 41 -9.04 43.65 25.22
CA HIS A 41 -7.60 43.45 25.02
C HIS A 41 -7.25 42.01 24.61
N VAL A 42 -8.23 41.10 24.60
CA VAL A 42 -8.01 39.66 24.39
C VAL A 42 -7.24 39.37 23.10
N SER A 43 -7.55 40.09 22.02
CA SER A 43 -6.87 39.92 20.74
C SER A 43 -5.39 40.28 20.80
N ALA A 44 -5.05 41.37 21.50
CA ALA A 44 -3.65 41.79 21.68
C ALA A 44 -2.90 40.84 22.61
N LEU A 45 -3.54 40.41 23.71
CA LEU A 45 -2.97 39.47 24.67
C LEU A 45 -2.66 38.11 24.04
N ILE A 46 -3.60 37.56 23.25
CA ILE A 46 -3.38 36.29 22.52
C ILE A 46 -2.14 36.40 21.63
N HIS A 47 -2.03 37.46 20.84
CA HIS A 47 -0.88 37.64 19.95
C HIS A 47 0.44 37.81 20.70
N GLU A 48 0.45 38.63 21.76
CA GLU A 48 1.67 38.87 22.53
C GLU A 48 2.15 37.61 23.25
N PHE A 49 1.24 36.86 23.87
CA PHE A 49 1.58 35.60 24.53
C PHE A 49 2.09 34.56 23.54
N LEU A 50 1.43 34.42 22.38
CA LEU A 50 1.90 33.52 21.33
C LEU A 50 3.27 33.94 20.79
N SER A 51 3.48 35.21 20.48
CA SER A 51 4.76 35.73 19.94
C SER A 51 5.91 35.61 20.93
N SER A 52 5.61 35.53 22.22
CA SER A 52 6.60 35.37 23.28
C SER A 52 6.99 33.93 23.57
N MET A 53 6.27 32.93 23.04
CA MET A 53 6.46 31.51 23.41
C MET A 53 7.89 31.02 23.21
N ASP A 54 8.47 31.26 22.03
CA ASP A 54 9.83 30.80 21.72
C ASP A 54 10.90 31.56 22.53
N SER A 55 10.62 32.79 22.97
CA SER A 55 11.57 33.59 23.76
C SER A 55 11.76 33.07 25.19
N GLN A 56 10.79 32.30 25.71
CA GLN A 56 10.80 31.76 27.06
C GLN A 56 11.46 30.37 27.14
N GLU A 57 12.04 29.88 26.05
CA GLU A 57 12.72 28.59 26.05
C GLU A 57 14.04 28.64 26.84
N PRO A 58 14.28 27.68 27.74
CA PRO A 58 15.55 27.58 28.44
C PRO A 58 16.71 27.44 27.44
N THR A 59 17.76 28.25 27.61
CA THR A 59 18.98 28.23 26.78
C THR A 59 19.60 26.83 26.68
N ALA A 60 19.47 26.00 27.73
CA ALA A 60 19.94 24.62 27.73
C ALA A 60 19.24 23.75 26.67
N LEU A 61 17.93 23.91 26.47
CA LEU A 61 17.18 23.17 25.45
C LEU A 61 17.54 23.64 24.05
N LEU A 62 17.74 24.94 23.86
CA LEU A 62 18.20 25.51 22.59
C LEU A 62 19.59 24.96 22.22
N HIS A 63 20.49 24.87 23.19
CA HIS A 63 21.82 24.29 22.98
C HIS A 63 21.74 22.80 22.63
N LEU A 64 20.97 22.01 23.39
CA LEU A 64 20.75 20.60 23.09
C LEU A 64 20.17 20.41 21.68
N SER A 65 19.19 21.23 21.28
CA SER A 65 18.63 21.17 19.92
C SER A 65 19.69 21.45 18.86
N SER A 66 20.59 22.40 19.10
CA SER A 66 21.69 22.68 18.17
C SER A 66 22.67 21.50 18.06
N GLN A 67 22.91 20.78 19.15
CA GLN A 67 23.79 19.61 19.17
C GLN A 67 23.17 18.40 18.45
N LEU A 68 21.85 18.27 18.49
CA LEU A 68 21.11 17.19 17.83
C LEU A 68 20.68 17.51 16.39
N ALA A 69 21.06 18.68 15.85
CA ALA A 69 20.63 19.11 14.52
C ALA A 69 21.05 18.17 13.37
N GLY A 70 22.06 17.32 13.58
CA GLY A 70 22.50 16.31 12.61
C GLY A 70 21.71 15.00 12.64
N ASP A 71 20.88 14.76 13.66
CA ASP A 71 20.06 13.56 13.79
C ASP A 71 18.56 13.94 13.77
N GLN A 72 17.93 13.70 12.62
CA GLN A 72 16.52 14.03 12.40
C GLN A 72 15.59 13.36 13.42
N ARG A 73 15.86 12.12 13.82
CA ARG A 73 14.99 11.40 14.77
C ARG A 73 15.12 11.96 16.17
N ALA A 74 16.35 12.23 16.60
CA ALA A 74 16.60 12.85 17.90
C ALA A 74 16.00 14.26 17.96
N GLN A 75 16.10 15.03 16.87
CA GLN A 75 15.50 16.35 16.75
C GLN A 75 13.98 16.30 16.85
N GLU A 76 13.33 15.40 16.12
CA GLU A 76 11.87 15.22 16.21
C GLU A 76 11.41 14.79 17.61
N ALA A 77 12.15 13.89 18.26
CA ALA A 77 11.85 13.46 19.63
C ALA A 77 11.99 14.62 20.63
N MET A 78 13.01 15.45 20.47
CA MET A 78 13.19 16.66 21.27
C MET A 78 12.05 17.64 21.04
N ASP A 79 11.68 17.90 19.79
CA ASP A 79 10.60 18.83 19.46
C ASP A 79 9.26 18.36 20.02
N ARG A 80 8.98 17.05 20.01
CA ARG A 80 7.83 16.46 20.70
C ARG A 80 7.85 16.69 22.21
N ALA A 81 9.02 16.64 22.84
CA ALA A 81 9.17 16.93 24.27
C ALA A 81 8.97 18.42 24.57
N ARG A 82 9.50 19.32 23.72
CA ARG A 82 9.38 20.78 23.85
C ARG A 82 7.93 21.23 23.86
N VAL A 83 7.12 20.75 22.91
CA VAL A 83 5.70 21.15 22.81
C VAL A 83 4.81 20.58 23.92
N ARG A 84 5.24 19.55 24.65
CA ARG A 84 4.50 18.95 25.77
C ARG A 84 4.81 19.62 27.11
N LYS A 85 5.79 20.52 27.17
CA LYS A 85 6.19 21.16 28.41
C LYS A 85 5.09 22.15 28.86
N PRO A 86 4.61 22.06 30.12
CA PRO A 86 3.67 23.05 30.64
C PRO A 86 4.35 24.43 30.72
N SER A 87 3.59 25.49 30.46
CA SER A 87 4.08 26.87 30.55
C SER A 87 3.02 27.78 31.14
N SER A 88 3.44 28.73 31.98
CA SER A 88 2.56 29.75 32.56
C SER A 88 1.88 30.63 31.50
N LEU A 89 2.54 30.80 30.36
CA LEU A 89 1.97 31.47 29.18
C LEU A 89 0.80 30.69 28.57
N LEU A 90 0.91 29.35 28.49
CA LEU A 90 -0.18 28.51 28.02
C LEU A 90 -1.37 28.53 28.97
N ASP A 91 -1.11 28.51 30.28
CA ASP A 91 -2.17 28.63 31.31
C ASP A 91 -2.87 29.99 31.23
N ALA A 92 -2.10 31.07 30.99
CA ALA A 92 -2.66 32.40 30.77
C ALA A 92 -3.44 32.51 29.46
N LEU A 93 -2.98 31.88 28.37
CA LEU A 93 -3.78 31.77 27.15
C LEU A 93 -5.10 31.04 27.45
N ALA A 94 -5.05 29.89 28.10
CA ALA A 94 -6.25 29.12 28.45
C ALA A 94 -7.28 29.93 29.25
N SER A 95 -6.82 30.80 30.17
CA SER A 95 -7.71 31.63 30.99
C SER A 95 -8.35 32.79 30.23
N ILE A 96 -7.74 33.29 29.15
CA ILE A 96 -8.28 34.41 28.36
C ILE A 96 -9.14 33.99 27.17
N LEU A 97 -8.96 32.77 26.65
CA LEU A 97 -9.73 32.28 25.49
C LEU A 97 -11.25 32.31 25.68
N PRO A 98 -11.82 32.08 26.88
CA PRO A 98 -13.26 32.22 27.11
C PRO A 98 -13.83 33.63 26.88
N PHE A 99 -12.99 34.68 26.80
CA PHE A 99 -13.43 36.05 26.51
C PHE A 99 -13.45 36.39 25.01
N VAL A 100 -13.11 35.43 24.14
CA VAL A 100 -13.27 35.60 22.69
C VAL A 100 -14.75 35.46 22.33
N ASN A 101 -15.27 36.36 21.48
CA ASN A 101 -16.67 36.40 21.07
C ASN A 101 -16.82 37.03 19.67
N GLU A 102 -18.06 37.16 19.20
CA GLU A 102 -18.37 37.68 17.85
C GLU A 102 -17.76 39.06 17.56
N LYS A 103 -17.62 39.92 18.58
CA LYS A 103 -17.12 41.30 18.40
C LYS A 103 -15.61 41.36 18.16
N ASN A 104 -14.85 40.42 18.73
CA ASN A 104 -13.38 40.42 18.67
C ASN A 104 -12.80 39.28 17.81
N MET A 105 -13.64 38.34 17.35
CA MET A 105 -13.20 37.18 16.57
C MET A 105 -12.52 37.55 15.25
N GLU A 106 -12.95 38.63 14.57
CA GLU A 106 -12.30 39.08 13.33
C GLU A 106 -10.83 39.42 13.58
N GLU A 107 -10.55 40.25 14.58
CA GLU A 107 -9.20 40.67 14.93
C GLU A 107 -8.35 39.49 15.42
N VAL A 108 -8.92 38.62 16.26
CA VAL A 108 -8.26 37.40 16.73
C VAL A 108 -7.88 36.51 15.55
N SER A 109 -8.82 36.26 14.63
CA SER A 109 -8.57 35.43 13.45
C SER A 109 -7.47 36.01 12.56
N GLY A 110 -7.43 37.34 12.38
CA GLY A 110 -6.40 38.03 11.62
C GLY A 110 -5.01 37.82 12.21
N LYS A 111 -4.87 37.93 13.54
CA LYS A 111 -3.59 37.72 14.24
C LYS A 111 -3.14 36.27 14.18
N LEU A 112 -4.04 35.30 14.37
CA LEU A 112 -3.72 33.87 14.26
C LEU A 112 -3.24 33.51 12.85
N VAL A 113 -3.91 34.01 11.81
CA VAL A 113 -3.48 33.83 10.41
C VAL A 113 -2.12 34.47 10.16
N GLY A 114 -1.88 35.66 10.71
CA GLY A 114 -0.60 36.35 10.64
C GLY A 114 0.54 35.52 11.25
N ILE A 115 0.30 34.95 12.43
CA ILE A 115 1.28 34.08 13.12
C ILE A 115 1.57 32.82 12.32
N LEU A 116 0.54 32.13 11.83
CA LEU A 116 0.71 30.88 11.05
C LEU A 116 1.48 31.11 9.73
N ARG A 117 1.30 32.27 9.09
CA ARG A 117 2.00 32.62 7.84
C ARG A 117 3.35 33.29 8.07
N GLY A 118 3.60 33.77 9.28
CA GLY A 118 4.85 34.45 9.65
C GLY A 118 6.00 33.48 9.94
N HIS A 119 7.14 34.07 10.32
CA HIS A 119 8.37 33.35 10.67
C HIS A 119 8.42 32.93 12.15
N GLY A 120 7.26 32.65 12.77
CA GLY A 120 7.21 32.18 14.16
C GLY A 120 7.92 30.83 14.33
N GLY A 121 8.55 30.62 15.48
CA GLY A 121 9.20 29.36 15.81
C GLY A 121 8.20 28.23 16.11
N LEU A 122 8.76 27.06 16.48
CA LEU A 122 7.98 25.85 16.71
C LEU A 122 6.89 26.06 17.78
N LEU A 123 7.23 26.65 18.93
CA LEU A 123 6.28 26.80 20.04
C LEU A 123 5.21 27.83 19.69
N THR A 124 5.58 28.94 19.05
CA THR A 124 4.60 29.95 18.62
C THR A 124 3.54 29.35 17.70
N LYS A 125 3.96 28.65 16.64
CA LYS A 125 3.02 28.07 15.67
C LYS A 125 2.23 26.89 16.27
N PHE A 126 2.87 26.05 17.09
CA PHE A 126 2.20 24.95 17.79
C PHE A 126 1.09 25.46 18.71
N ASN A 127 1.41 26.44 19.56
CA ASN A 127 0.42 27.01 20.49
C ASN A 127 -0.65 27.81 19.74
N CYS A 128 -0.33 28.46 18.61
CA CYS A 128 -1.33 29.08 17.74
C CYS A 128 -2.31 28.03 17.19
N ALA A 129 -1.82 26.87 16.78
CA ALA A 129 -2.64 25.76 16.33
C ALA A 129 -3.54 25.22 17.47
N TRP A 130 -3.02 25.10 18.69
CA TRP A 130 -3.80 24.75 19.88
C TRP A 130 -4.89 25.78 20.20
N VAL A 131 -4.58 27.08 20.16
CA VAL A 131 -5.57 28.16 20.35
C VAL A 131 -6.75 27.98 19.38
N ILE A 132 -6.46 27.69 18.10
CA ILE A 132 -7.51 27.43 17.10
C ILE A 132 -8.38 26.24 17.51
N GLN A 133 -7.78 25.12 17.95
CA GLN A 133 -8.51 23.93 18.39
C GLN A 133 -9.45 24.24 19.57
N VAL A 134 -8.96 25.03 20.53
CA VAL A 134 -9.74 25.46 21.69
C VAL A 134 -10.88 26.39 21.28
N LEU A 135 -10.61 27.41 20.46
CA LEU A 135 -11.65 28.35 19.99
C LEU A 135 -12.77 27.64 19.23
N VAL A 136 -12.43 26.67 18.37
CA VAL A 136 -13.43 25.86 17.65
C VAL A 136 -14.28 25.03 18.61
N SER A 137 -13.73 24.63 19.77
CA SER A 137 -14.45 23.83 20.77
C SER A 137 -15.28 24.69 21.73
N LEU A 138 -14.84 25.91 22.03
CA LEU A 138 -15.49 26.82 22.97
C LEU A 138 -16.62 27.64 22.31
N LEU A 139 -16.44 28.05 21.05
CA LEU A 139 -17.33 29.02 20.40
C LEU A 139 -18.42 28.34 19.57
N PRO A 140 -19.61 28.97 19.44
CA PRO A 140 -20.63 28.54 18.49
C PRO A 140 -20.08 28.54 17.06
N LYS A 141 -20.55 27.58 16.24
CA LYS A 141 -20.15 27.45 14.83
C LYS A 141 -20.30 28.77 14.06
N GLN A 142 -21.38 29.50 14.28
CA GLN A 142 -21.71 30.75 13.59
C GLN A 142 -20.66 31.84 13.82
N THR A 143 -20.02 31.85 14.99
CA THR A 143 -18.96 32.80 15.35
C THR A 143 -17.66 32.49 14.60
N VAL A 144 -17.32 31.21 14.40
CA VAL A 144 -16.04 30.78 13.82
C VAL A 144 -16.11 30.62 12.30
N GLU A 145 -17.23 30.14 11.77
CA GLU A 145 -17.43 29.78 10.36
C GLU A 145 -16.93 30.83 9.35
N PRO A 146 -17.21 32.15 9.51
CA PRO A 146 -16.79 33.18 8.55
C PRO A 146 -15.27 33.24 8.33
N TYR A 147 -14.49 32.81 9.32
CA TYR A 147 -13.03 32.93 9.33
C TYR A 147 -12.33 31.61 8.93
N THR A 148 -13.06 30.49 8.93
CA THR A 148 -12.51 29.14 8.70
C THR A 148 -11.71 29.03 7.40
N GLY A 149 -12.16 29.64 6.30
CA GLY A 149 -11.47 29.57 5.02
C GLY A 149 -10.06 30.19 5.04
N LYS A 150 -9.90 31.35 5.71
CA LYS A 150 -8.59 32.02 5.82
C LYS A 150 -7.64 31.25 6.73
N ILE A 151 -8.17 30.74 7.85
CA ILE A 151 -7.40 29.93 8.81
C ILE A 151 -6.99 28.60 8.17
N LEU A 152 -7.91 27.91 7.51
CA LEU A 152 -7.64 26.64 6.81
C LEU A 152 -6.53 26.82 5.76
N ALA A 153 -6.58 27.90 4.97
CA ALA A 153 -5.51 28.19 4.01
C ALA A 153 -4.14 28.39 4.66
N ALA A 154 -4.09 28.99 5.86
CA ALA A 154 -2.84 29.16 6.61
C ALA A 154 -2.34 27.83 7.21
N LEU A 155 -3.24 26.98 7.71
CA LEU A 155 -2.89 25.64 8.21
C LEU A 155 -2.35 24.75 7.09
N VAL A 156 -3.04 24.72 5.94
CA VAL A 156 -2.63 23.95 4.76
C VAL A 156 -1.26 24.37 4.24
N HIS A 157 -0.92 25.66 4.34
CA HIS A 157 0.42 26.14 3.98
C HIS A 157 1.53 25.52 4.85
N ASN A 158 1.25 25.26 6.14
CA ASN A 158 2.21 24.67 7.07
C ASN A 158 2.26 23.14 7.04
N LEU A 159 1.49 22.47 6.17
CA LEU A 159 1.58 21.00 6.01
C LEU A 159 2.89 20.54 5.35
N HIS A 160 3.64 21.45 4.73
CA HIS A 160 4.96 21.18 4.17
C HIS A 160 6.10 21.81 4.99
N ASP A 161 5.85 22.13 6.26
CA ASP A 161 6.90 22.65 7.13
C ASP A 161 8.01 21.59 7.32
N ARG A 162 9.25 22.04 7.53
CA ARG A 162 10.40 21.14 7.74
C ARG A 162 10.26 20.34 9.03
N ASN A 163 9.54 20.86 10.02
CA ASN A 163 9.36 20.19 11.30
C ASN A 163 8.16 19.23 11.26
N ALA A 164 8.42 17.93 11.38
CA ALA A 164 7.38 16.90 11.38
C ALA A 164 6.35 17.06 12.51
N VAL A 165 6.76 17.52 13.70
CA VAL A 165 5.84 17.80 14.82
C VAL A 165 4.86 18.89 14.44
N LEU A 166 5.36 19.92 13.75
CA LEU A 166 4.53 21.03 13.30
C LEU A 166 3.55 20.56 12.22
N ARG A 167 4.00 19.79 11.23
CA ARG A 167 3.11 19.24 10.21
C ARG A 167 1.95 18.44 10.82
N THR A 168 2.25 17.55 11.77
CA THR A 168 1.24 16.72 12.45
C THR A 168 0.24 17.57 13.23
N VAL A 169 0.67 18.57 14.00
CA VAL A 169 -0.29 19.43 14.73
C VAL A 169 -1.13 20.27 13.77
N MET A 170 -0.59 20.69 12.62
CA MET A 170 -1.36 21.41 11.60
C MET A 170 -2.44 20.52 10.99
N ALA A 171 -2.11 19.28 10.63
CA ALA A 171 -3.10 18.30 10.17
C ALA A 171 -4.20 18.05 11.21
N LYS A 172 -3.82 17.90 12.48
CA LYS A 172 -4.78 17.75 13.58
C LYS A 172 -5.70 18.98 13.71
N THR A 173 -5.14 20.19 13.66
CA THR A 173 -5.92 21.42 13.72
C THR A 173 -6.85 21.58 12.51
N ILE A 174 -6.45 21.10 11.32
CA ILE A 174 -7.35 21.00 10.18
C ILE A 174 -8.53 20.08 10.54
N GLY A 175 -8.27 18.89 11.09
CA GLY A 175 -9.32 18.00 11.58
C GLY A 175 -10.33 18.69 12.52
N HIS A 176 -9.86 19.52 13.45
CA HIS A 176 -10.73 20.31 14.33
C HIS A 176 -11.51 21.40 13.59
N ILE A 177 -10.84 22.22 12.76
CA ILE A 177 -11.49 23.38 12.13
C ILE A 177 -12.58 22.98 11.14
N MET A 178 -12.51 21.77 10.60
CA MET A 178 -13.53 21.23 9.69
C MET A 178 -14.92 21.13 10.34
N LYS A 179 -15.03 21.00 11.68
CA LYS A 179 -16.32 21.08 12.41
C LYS A 179 -17.10 22.35 12.07
N ALA A 180 -16.39 23.48 12.00
CA ALA A 180 -16.96 24.80 11.77
C ALA A 180 -16.93 25.24 10.30
N ALA A 181 -16.27 24.51 9.40
CA ALA A 181 -16.05 24.94 8.01
C ALA A 181 -17.31 24.85 7.14
N LYS A 182 -17.35 25.49 5.97
CA LYS A 182 -18.43 25.26 4.97
C LYS A 182 -18.16 24.02 4.14
N ASP A 183 -19.18 23.44 3.52
CA ASP A 183 -19.02 22.25 2.66
C ASP A 183 -18.11 22.54 1.46
N SER A 184 -18.13 23.79 0.95
CA SER A 184 -17.18 24.25 -0.07
C SER A 184 -15.71 24.15 0.37
N SER A 185 -15.44 24.24 1.67
CA SER A 185 -14.09 24.08 2.21
C SER A 185 -13.67 22.61 2.26
N PHE A 186 -14.60 21.70 2.56
CA PHE A 186 -14.35 20.26 2.46
C PHE A 186 -14.03 19.85 1.03
N GLN A 187 -14.81 20.32 0.06
CA GLN A 187 -14.57 20.03 -1.35
C GLN A 187 -13.18 20.54 -1.80
N LYS A 188 -12.87 21.82 -1.55
CA LYS A 188 -11.57 22.40 -1.93
C LYS A 188 -10.39 21.72 -1.25
N LEU A 189 -10.56 21.31 0.01
CA LEU A 189 -9.52 20.57 0.72
C LEU A 189 -9.35 19.17 0.11
N GLY A 190 -10.45 18.45 -0.14
CA GLY A 190 -10.43 17.12 -0.75
C GLY A 190 -9.80 17.10 -2.14
N GLU A 191 -10.15 18.06 -2.99
CA GLU A 191 -9.52 18.27 -4.30
C GLU A 191 -8.00 18.48 -4.17
N LYS A 192 -7.59 19.31 -3.20
CA LYS A 192 -6.17 19.61 -2.96
C LYS A 192 -5.39 18.41 -2.42
N ILE A 193 -5.93 17.69 -1.45
CA ILE A 193 -5.32 16.47 -0.89
C ILE A 193 -5.23 15.38 -1.97
N THR A 194 -6.28 15.21 -2.78
CA THR A 194 -6.30 14.24 -3.87
C THR A 194 -5.26 14.59 -4.95
N SER A 195 -5.18 15.86 -5.36
CA SER A 195 -4.14 16.34 -6.30
C SER A 195 -2.74 16.11 -5.73
N TRP A 196 -2.49 16.48 -4.47
CA TRP A 196 -1.19 16.22 -3.86
C TRP A 196 -0.83 14.73 -3.84
N TYR A 197 -1.78 13.86 -3.51
CA TYR A 197 -1.53 12.42 -3.55
C TYR A 197 -1.27 11.89 -4.97
N LEU A 198 -1.95 12.44 -5.98
CA LEU A 198 -1.78 12.05 -7.38
C LEU A 198 -0.45 12.54 -7.97
N ASP A 199 -0.07 13.78 -7.66
CA ASP A 199 1.02 14.50 -8.31
C ASP A 199 2.37 14.31 -7.60
N LYS A 200 2.38 13.79 -6.37
CA LYS A 200 3.58 13.60 -5.55
C LYS A 200 3.84 12.13 -5.27
N ASP A 201 5.12 11.80 -5.13
CA ASP A 201 5.62 10.47 -4.80
C ASP A 201 6.47 10.47 -3.51
N ASP A 202 6.69 11.65 -2.88
CA ASP A 202 7.46 11.73 -1.64
C ASP A 202 6.63 11.24 -0.43
N GLU A 203 7.21 10.31 0.32
CA GLU A 203 6.55 9.62 1.43
C GLU A 203 6.01 10.59 2.49
N GLU A 204 6.74 11.67 2.77
CA GLU A 204 6.32 12.70 3.71
C GLU A 204 4.98 13.34 3.30
N THR A 205 4.84 13.77 2.04
CA THR A 205 3.57 14.33 1.55
C THR A 205 2.45 13.29 1.55
N LEU A 206 2.75 12.04 1.19
CA LEU A 206 1.73 10.98 1.15
C LEU A 206 1.20 10.63 2.55
N VAL A 207 2.09 10.57 3.56
CA VAL A 207 1.74 10.43 4.98
C VAL A 207 0.90 11.63 5.43
N MET A 208 1.31 12.85 5.08
CA MET A 208 0.58 14.05 5.48
C MET A 208 -0.83 14.12 4.89
N CYS A 209 -1.02 13.67 3.65
CA CYS A 209 -2.34 13.56 3.04
C CYS A 209 -3.24 12.61 3.85
N GLY A 210 -2.71 11.46 4.25
CA GLY A 210 -3.43 10.48 5.08
C GLY A 210 -3.77 11.02 6.46
N LEU A 211 -2.82 11.68 7.14
CA LEU A 211 -3.03 12.27 8.47
C LEU A 211 -4.12 13.34 8.48
N VAL A 212 -4.20 14.19 7.44
CA VAL A 212 -5.28 15.18 7.33
C VAL A 212 -6.63 14.48 7.27
N VAL A 213 -6.77 13.43 6.46
CA VAL A 213 -8.03 12.68 6.35
C VAL A 213 -8.37 11.97 7.66
N HIS A 214 -7.40 11.32 8.29
CA HIS A 214 -7.56 10.67 9.59
C HIS A 214 -8.05 11.64 10.66
N TYR A 215 -7.41 12.80 10.83
CA TYR A 215 -7.85 13.77 11.84
C TYR A 215 -9.20 14.41 11.52
N ILE A 216 -9.60 14.50 10.24
CA ILE A 216 -10.97 14.90 9.88
C ILE A 216 -11.98 13.83 10.33
N GLN A 217 -11.67 12.54 10.15
CA GLN A 217 -12.51 11.44 10.64
C GLN A 217 -12.58 11.43 12.17
N GLU A 218 -11.44 11.56 12.85
CA GLU A 218 -11.36 11.52 14.31
C GLU A 218 -12.10 12.70 14.96
N HIS A 219 -11.89 13.91 14.43
CA HIS A 219 -12.39 15.11 15.10
C HIS A 219 -13.70 15.61 14.50
N SER A 220 -13.96 15.46 13.22
CA SER A 220 -15.16 15.99 12.55
C SER A 220 -16.05 14.89 11.99
N ALA A 221 -16.20 13.74 12.66
CA ALA A 221 -16.94 12.57 12.16
C ALA A 221 -18.36 12.86 11.66
N ASP A 222 -19.08 13.74 12.36
CA ASP A 222 -20.45 14.18 12.06
C ASP A 222 -20.59 14.77 10.65
N ARG A 223 -19.55 15.47 10.19
CA ARG A 223 -19.51 16.11 8.86
C ARG A 223 -18.53 15.45 7.89
N GLY A 224 -17.52 14.76 8.41
CA GLY A 224 -16.53 14.04 7.62
C GLY A 224 -17.17 12.87 6.88
N SER A 225 -18.18 12.24 7.48
CA SER A 225 -18.92 11.13 6.87
C SER A 225 -19.66 11.50 5.58
N SER A 226 -20.16 12.73 5.45
CA SER A 226 -20.77 13.21 4.19
C SER A 226 -19.75 13.42 3.07
N HIS A 227 -18.45 13.30 3.36
CA HIS A 227 -17.36 13.49 2.42
C HIS A 227 -16.54 12.21 2.16
N TYR A 228 -16.99 11.07 2.67
CA TYR A 228 -16.34 9.76 2.43
C TYR A 228 -16.26 9.37 0.96
N ILE A 229 -17.13 9.92 0.10
CA ILE A 229 -17.16 9.65 -1.34
C ILE A 229 -15.85 9.98 -2.06
N TRP A 230 -15.02 10.91 -1.56
CA TRP A 230 -13.70 11.15 -2.15
C TRP A 230 -12.56 10.56 -1.30
N SER A 231 -12.71 10.56 0.03
CA SER A 231 -11.62 10.19 0.93
C SER A 231 -11.43 8.68 1.07
N LEU A 232 -12.50 7.89 1.07
CA LEU A 232 -12.41 6.43 1.22
C LEU A 232 -11.95 5.71 -0.05
N PRO A 233 -12.41 6.06 -1.27
CA PRO A 233 -11.80 5.54 -2.48
C PRO A 233 -10.29 5.82 -2.57
N LEU A 234 -9.88 7.03 -2.19
CA LEU A 234 -8.47 7.40 -2.13
C LEU A 234 -7.73 6.58 -1.07
N ALA A 235 -8.31 6.39 0.12
CA ALA A 235 -7.72 5.56 1.18
C ALA A 235 -7.55 4.09 0.75
N PHE A 236 -8.55 3.51 0.09
CA PHE A 236 -8.47 2.16 -0.45
C PHE A 236 -7.32 2.04 -1.44
N LEU A 237 -7.19 2.97 -2.37
CA LEU A 237 -6.08 2.97 -3.31
C LEU A 237 -4.73 3.18 -2.61
N ALA A 238 -4.69 4.10 -1.65
CA ALA A 238 -3.48 4.54 -0.96
C ALA A 238 -2.87 3.48 -0.05
N MET A 239 -3.70 2.67 0.61
CA MET A 239 -3.22 1.55 1.44
C MET A 239 -2.56 0.42 0.63
N HIS A 240 -2.69 0.45 -0.71
CA HIS A 240 -2.04 -0.46 -1.65
C HIS A 240 -0.76 0.13 -2.28
N ALA A 241 -0.19 1.22 -1.75
CA ALA A 241 1.16 1.66 -2.12
C ALA A 241 2.23 0.62 -1.72
N LYS A 242 3.43 0.68 -2.32
CA LYS A 242 4.47 -0.35 -2.07
C LYS A 242 4.97 -0.14 -0.64
N PRO A 243 4.84 -1.12 0.28
CA PRO A 243 5.35 -0.94 1.62
C PRO A 243 6.88 -0.77 1.56
N PRO A 244 7.49 -0.03 2.50
CA PRO A 244 8.95 0.07 2.60
C PRO A 244 9.55 -1.34 2.70
N SER A 245 10.74 -1.54 2.12
CA SER A 245 11.49 -2.79 2.28
C SER A 245 11.70 -3.10 3.78
N LEU A 246 11.85 -4.38 4.12
CA LEU A 246 12.11 -4.80 5.51
C LEU A 246 13.36 -4.13 6.12
N GLU A 247 14.36 -3.83 5.29
CA GLU A 247 15.58 -3.09 5.65
C GLU A 247 15.32 -1.60 5.93
N SER A 248 14.25 -1.05 5.37
CA SER A 248 13.82 0.35 5.52
C SER A 248 12.67 0.52 6.53
N LYS A 249 12.26 -0.54 7.24
CA LYS A 249 11.21 -0.44 8.27
C LYS A 249 11.70 0.39 9.44
N THR A 250 11.33 1.66 9.45
CA THR A 250 11.42 2.54 10.61
C THR A 250 10.24 2.29 11.55
N GLU A 251 10.39 2.64 12.84
CA GLU A 251 9.27 2.65 13.80
C GLU A 251 8.15 3.65 13.42
N ALA A 252 8.43 4.61 12.54
CA ALA A 252 7.45 5.57 12.04
C ALA A 252 6.45 4.91 11.09
N LYS A 253 5.15 5.21 11.27
CA LYS A 253 4.09 4.78 10.35
C LYS A 253 4.37 5.30 8.94
N ASN A 254 4.41 4.39 7.97
CA ASN A 254 4.48 4.76 6.56
C ASN A 254 3.07 5.18 6.07
N SER A 255 3.02 5.73 4.86
CA SER A 255 1.82 6.17 4.18
C SER A 255 0.78 5.07 4.10
N CYS A 256 1.17 3.84 3.72
CA CYS A 256 0.24 2.72 3.59
C CYS A 256 -0.48 2.41 4.91
N ASP A 257 0.23 2.48 6.03
CA ASP A 257 -0.32 2.19 7.36
C ASP A 257 -1.32 3.28 7.79
N VAL A 258 -0.98 4.55 7.57
CA VAL A 258 -1.90 5.68 7.84
C VAL A 258 -3.18 5.56 7.01
N TRP A 259 -3.06 5.27 5.72
CA TRP A 259 -4.22 5.13 4.84
C TRP A 259 -5.06 3.87 5.14
N ARG A 260 -4.43 2.81 5.64
CA ARG A 260 -5.14 1.61 6.11
C ARG A 260 -5.99 1.93 7.35
N GLU A 261 -5.48 2.74 8.27
CA GLU A 261 -6.25 3.23 9.43
C GLU A 261 -7.44 4.07 8.98
N VAL A 262 -7.25 5.01 8.05
CA VAL A 262 -8.34 5.81 7.46
C VAL A 262 -9.44 4.94 6.85
N TRP A 263 -9.06 3.87 6.14
CA TRP A 263 -10.02 2.94 5.54
C TRP A 263 -10.77 2.13 6.61
N ASN A 264 -10.05 1.60 7.60
CA ASN A 264 -10.62 0.75 8.66
C ASN A 264 -11.55 1.54 9.60
N GLU A 265 -11.23 2.79 9.89
CA GLU A 265 -12.07 3.67 10.72
C GLU A 265 -13.30 4.18 9.94
N GLY A 266 -13.14 4.41 8.63
CA GLY A 266 -14.19 4.94 7.78
C GLY A 266 -15.14 3.91 7.18
N THR A 267 -14.83 2.61 7.28
CA THR A 267 -15.66 1.53 6.73
C THR A 267 -16.01 0.49 7.81
N PRO A 268 -17.25 -0.04 7.85
CA PRO A 268 -17.60 -1.14 8.76
C PRO A 268 -16.87 -2.46 8.44
N GLY A 269 -16.22 -2.53 7.29
CA GLY A 269 -15.50 -3.70 6.78
C GLY A 269 -15.24 -3.54 5.28
N THR A 270 -14.20 -4.21 4.78
CA THR A 270 -13.75 -4.05 3.39
C THR A 270 -14.83 -4.37 2.36
N GLU A 271 -15.59 -5.45 2.55
CA GLU A 271 -16.66 -5.85 1.61
C GLU A 271 -17.75 -4.79 1.48
N ILE A 272 -18.25 -4.28 2.61
CA ILE A 272 -19.26 -3.22 2.64
C ILE A 272 -18.69 -1.92 2.06
N GLY A 273 -17.46 -1.55 2.44
CA GLY A 273 -16.78 -0.38 1.91
C GLY A 273 -16.64 -0.43 0.39
N LEU A 274 -16.21 -1.57 -0.17
CA LEU A 274 -16.10 -1.73 -1.61
C LEU A 274 -17.44 -1.68 -2.32
N LYS A 275 -18.49 -2.28 -1.74
CA LYS A 275 -19.84 -2.19 -2.30
C LYS A 275 -20.34 -0.74 -2.40
N LEU A 276 -19.96 0.12 -1.45
CA LEU A 276 -20.36 1.53 -1.45
C LEU A 276 -19.55 2.39 -2.43
N TYR A 277 -18.27 2.07 -2.64
CA TYR A 277 -17.30 2.96 -3.28
C TYR A 277 -16.63 2.38 -4.54
N ALA A 278 -17.08 1.23 -5.05
CA ALA A 278 -16.45 0.55 -6.19
C ALA A 278 -16.33 1.44 -7.44
N THR A 279 -17.33 2.27 -7.72
CA THR A 279 -17.34 3.17 -8.88
C THR A 279 -16.20 4.18 -8.79
N GLU A 280 -16.12 4.89 -7.68
CA GLU A 280 -15.11 5.90 -7.42
C GLU A 280 -13.70 5.28 -7.34
N ILE A 281 -13.58 4.07 -6.81
CA ILE A 281 -12.32 3.32 -6.79
C ILE A 281 -11.86 2.98 -8.21
N VAL A 282 -12.77 2.48 -9.07
CA VAL A 282 -12.44 2.17 -10.48
C VAL A 282 -12.02 3.43 -11.25
N ASP A 283 -12.68 4.57 -11.01
CA ASP A 283 -12.32 5.84 -11.64
C ASP A 283 -10.95 6.36 -11.18
N LEU A 284 -10.57 6.13 -9.92
CA LEU A 284 -9.22 6.42 -9.44
C LEU A 284 -8.17 5.47 -10.02
N ILE A 285 -8.48 4.17 -10.14
CA ILE A 285 -7.60 3.17 -10.77
C ILE A 285 -7.29 3.56 -12.21
N GLU A 286 -8.30 3.99 -12.98
CA GLU A 286 -8.13 4.51 -14.34
C GLU A 286 -7.13 5.67 -14.37
N LYS A 287 -7.33 6.69 -13.51
CA LYS A 287 -6.42 7.84 -13.43
C LYS A 287 -4.98 7.43 -13.13
N PHE A 288 -4.78 6.43 -12.27
CA PHE A 288 -3.45 5.94 -11.93
C PHE A 288 -2.81 5.14 -13.07
N PHE A 289 -3.57 4.35 -13.83
CA PHE A 289 -3.04 3.67 -15.02
C PHE A 289 -2.64 4.64 -16.12
N SER A 290 -3.36 5.75 -16.27
CA SER A 290 -3.00 6.85 -17.18
C SER A 290 -1.85 7.73 -16.68
N SER A 291 -1.39 7.57 -15.44
CA SER A 291 -0.27 8.36 -14.88
C SER A 291 1.05 8.04 -15.59
N GLN A 292 1.99 8.98 -15.61
CA GLN A 292 3.35 8.74 -16.09
C GLN A 292 4.22 8.02 -15.04
N SER A 293 3.78 7.95 -13.78
CA SER A 293 4.53 7.30 -12.69
C SER A 293 4.26 5.79 -12.67
N TRP A 294 5.31 4.98 -12.87
CA TRP A 294 5.24 3.52 -12.75
C TRP A 294 4.82 3.06 -11.35
N MET A 295 5.22 3.79 -10.31
CA MET A 295 4.82 3.51 -8.92
C MET A 295 3.29 3.59 -8.77
N LYS A 296 2.65 4.62 -9.34
CA LYS A 296 1.20 4.77 -9.35
C LYS A 296 0.52 3.64 -10.16
N LYS A 297 1.07 3.27 -11.31
CA LYS A 297 0.55 2.13 -12.09
C LYS A 297 0.59 0.81 -11.30
N ALA A 298 1.71 0.51 -10.64
CA ALA A 298 1.84 -0.68 -9.80
C ALA A 298 0.89 -0.66 -8.60
N GLN A 299 0.69 0.51 -7.99
CA GLN A 299 -0.27 0.69 -6.90
C GLN A 299 -1.70 0.44 -7.36
N ALA A 300 -2.10 0.97 -8.53
CA ALA A 300 -3.40 0.69 -9.12
C ALA A 300 -3.60 -0.78 -9.44
N GLY A 301 -2.58 -1.47 -9.96
CA GLY A 301 -2.62 -2.92 -10.16
C GLY A 301 -2.90 -3.68 -8.86
N ARG A 302 -2.21 -3.34 -7.77
CA ARG A 302 -2.43 -3.99 -6.47
C ARG A 302 -3.80 -3.69 -5.87
N ALA A 303 -4.27 -2.45 -5.96
CA ALA A 303 -5.62 -2.09 -5.53
C ALA A 303 -6.70 -2.81 -6.34
N LEU A 304 -6.51 -2.91 -7.67
CA LEU A 304 -7.42 -3.61 -8.57
C LEU A 304 -7.47 -5.12 -8.27
N SER A 305 -6.31 -5.75 -8.02
CA SER A 305 -6.24 -7.15 -7.59
C SER A 305 -7.10 -7.40 -6.35
N SER A 306 -6.94 -6.58 -5.30
CA SER A 306 -7.73 -6.66 -4.07
C SER A 306 -9.23 -6.42 -4.29
N LEU A 307 -9.59 -5.47 -5.17
CA LEU A 307 -10.98 -5.20 -5.55
C LEU A 307 -11.64 -6.42 -6.22
N LEU A 308 -10.90 -7.10 -7.10
CA LEU A 308 -11.39 -8.25 -7.88
C LEU A 308 -11.55 -9.52 -7.03
N LEU A 309 -10.78 -9.66 -5.95
CA LEU A 309 -10.86 -10.79 -5.01
C LEU A 309 -12.21 -10.87 -4.29
N LEU A 310 -12.93 -9.75 -4.12
CA LEU A 310 -14.21 -9.69 -3.42
C LEU A 310 -15.45 -9.92 -4.32
N ARG A 311 -15.19 -10.42 -5.54
CA ARG A 311 -16.06 -11.06 -6.57
C ARG A 311 -17.48 -10.56 -6.91
N ASP A 312 -18.10 -9.59 -6.22
CA ASP A 312 -19.51 -9.23 -6.46
C ASP A 312 -19.85 -7.72 -6.52
N HIS A 313 -18.85 -6.84 -6.59
CA HIS A 313 -19.06 -5.39 -6.48
C HIS A 313 -18.95 -4.62 -7.80
N LEU A 314 -18.66 -5.30 -8.91
CA LEU A 314 -18.42 -4.70 -10.21
C LEU A 314 -19.54 -5.03 -11.20
N ASN A 315 -20.05 -4.01 -11.87
CA ASN A 315 -21.01 -4.15 -12.96
C ASN A 315 -20.32 -4.40 -14.31
N ASP A 316 -21.09 -4.83 -15.31
CA ASP A 316 -20.58 -5.18 -16.65
C ASP A 316 -19.82 -4.04 -17.34
N SER A 317 -20.27 -2.78 -17.15
CA SER A 317 -19.58 -1.61 -17.71
C SER A 317 -18.20 -1.41 -17.09
N GLN A 318 -18.09 -1.59 -15.77
CA GLN A 318 -16.82 -1.51 -15.06
C GLN A 318 -15.88 -2.64 -15.47
N LEU A 319 -16.40 -3.86 -15.65
CA LEU A 319 -15.60 -5.00 -16.11
C LEU A 319 -15.02 -4.75 -17.51
N LYS A 320 -15.80 -4.19 -18.45
CA LYS A 320 -15.32 -3.82 -19.79
C LYS A 320 -14.24 -2.74 -19.72
N LYS A 321 -14.44 -1.71 -18.90
CA LYS A 321 -13.46 -0.64 -18.65
C LYS A 321 -12.15 -1.22 -18.09
N ILE A 322 -12.24 -2.09 -17.08
CA ILE A 322 -11.08 -2.75 -16.48
C ILE A 322 -10.35 -3.62 -17.49
N SER A 323 -11.06 -4.38 -18.34
CA SER A 323 -10.43 -5.18 -19.39
C SER A 323 -9.58 -4.31 -20.34
N GLY A 324 -10.15 -3.21 -20.84
CA GLY A 324 -9.42 -2.27 -21.71
C GLY A 324 -8.18 -1.68 -21.05
N LEU A 325 -8.29 -1.29 -19.77
CA LEU A 325 -7.17 -0.76 -18.99
C LEU A 325 -6.05 -1.77 -18.78
N LEU A 326 -6.38 -3.03 -18.51
CA LEU A 326 -5.41 -4.11 -18.35
C LEU A 326 -4.71 -4.42 -19.68
N MET A 327 -5.44 -4.45 -20.79
CA MET A 327 -4.88 -4.63 -22.14
C MET A 327 -3.86 -3.55 -22.47
N GLU A 328 -4.20 -2.27 -22.23
CA GLU A 328 -3.28 -1.16 -22.44
C GLU A 328 -2.05 -1.26 -21.51
N SER A 329 -2.26 -1.61 -20.23
CA SER A 329 -1.21 -1.68 -19.22
C SER A 329 -0.24 -2.86 -19.41
N LEU A 330 -0.71 -3.97 -19.99
CA LEU A 330 0.14 -5.10 -20.37
C LEU A 330 1.02 -4.78 -21.57
N SER A 331 0.55 -3.91 -22.47
CA SER A 331 1.33 -3.53 -23.65
C SER A 331 2.63 -2.77 -23.32
N GLY A 332 3.53 -2.67 -24.30
CA GLY A 332 4.73 -1.85 -24.20
C GLY A 332 5.89 -2.47 -23.41
N LYS A 333 6.71 -1.61 -22.78
CA LYS A 333 7.96 -2.01 -22.10
C LYS A 333 7.67 -2.66 -20.74
N THR A 334 8.64 -3.42 -20.24
CA THR A 334 8.62 -3.98 -18.89
C THR A 334 9.35 -3.03 -17.93
N TRP A 335 8.83 -2.87 -16.72
CA TRP A 335 9.28 -1.90 -15.72
C TRP A 335 9.05 -2.48 -14.30
N ASP A 336 9.73 -1.95 -13.29
CA ASP A 336 9.66 -2.44 -11.89
C ASP A 336 8.28 -2.17 -11.26
N GLY A 337 7.55 -3.21 -10.86
CA GLY A 337 6.17 -3.11 -10.39
C GLY A 337 5.13 -3.60 -11.39
N LYS A 338 5.51 -3.92 -12.64
CA LYS A 338 4.56 -4.42 -13.67
C LYS A 338 3.96 -5.78 -13.28
N GLU A 339 4.58 -6.52 -12.37
CA GLU A 339 4.04 -7.75 -11.79
C GLU A 339 2.68 -7.53 -11.10
N ALA A 340 2.43 -6.34 -10.56
CA ALA A 340 1.12 -5.97 -10.03
C ALA A 340 0.01 -5.97 -11.10
N ILE A 341 0.35 -5.62 -12.35
CA ILE A 341 -0.59 -5.65 -13.48
C ILE A 341 -0.88 -7.10 -13.87
N LEU A 342 0.15 -7.96 -13.88
CA LEU A 342 -0.01 -9.39 -14.14
C LEU A 342 -0.89 -10.05 -13.08
N GLU A 343 -0.70 -9.69 -11.82
CA GLU A 343 -1.53 -10.19 -10.73
C GLU A 343 -2.99 -9.72 -10.85
N ALA A 344 -3.22 -8.43 -11.14
CA ALA A 344 -4.55 -7.89 -11.38
C ALA A 344 -5.25 -8.57 -12.58
N THR A 345 -4.49 -8.82 -13.65
CA THR A 345 -5.00 -9.53 -14.84
C THR A 345 -5.41 -10.96 -14.50
N LYS A 346 -4.59 -11.67 -13.71
CA LYS A 346 -4.91 -13.00 -13.21
C LYS A 346 -6.22 -13.00 -12.41
N GLU A 347 -6.38 -12.07 -11.47
CA GLU A 347 -7.62 -11.96 -10.69
C GLU A 347 -8.82 -11.59 -11.57
N PHE A 348 -8.61 -10.73 -12.57
CA PHE A 348 -9.65 -10.33 -13.51
C PHE A 348 -10.11 -11.51 -14.36
N CYS A 349 -9.18 -12.27 -14.96
CA CYS A 349 -9.49 -13.48 -15.71
C CYS A 349 -10.28 -14.47 -14.84
N SER A 350 -9.81 -14.72 -13.61
CA SER A 350 -10.48 -15.59 -12.64
C SER A 350 -11.87 -15.09 -12.26
N HIS A 351 -12.09 -13.77 -12.21
CA HIS A 351 -13.38 -13.16 -11.90
C HIS A 351 -14.36 -13.28 -13.08
N ALA A 352 -13.86 -13.06 -14.30
CA ALA A 352 -14.66 -13.11 -15.50
C ALA A 352 -15.18 -14.52 -15.82
N THR A 353 -14.51 -15.58 -15.36
CA THR A 353 -14.99 -16.96 -15.51
C THR A 353 -16.34 -17.21 -14.85
N GLY A 354 -16.73 -16.45 -13.83
CA GLY A 354 -18.07 -16.59 -13.22
C GLY A 354 -19.19 -15.95 -14.05
N LYS A 355 -18.86 -15.16 -15.08
CA LYS A 355 -19.81 -14.33 -15.83
C LYS A 355 -20.39 -15.06 -17.05
N LYS A 356 -21.51 -14.56 -17.56
CA LYS A 356 -22.20 -15.09 -18.76
C LYS A 356 -21.28 -15.04 -19.99
N GLU A 357 -21.44 -16.03 -20.88
CA GLU A 357 -20.63 -16.16 -22.10
C GLU A 357 -20.63 -14.90 -22.99
N GLU A 358 -21.78 -14.23 -23.12
CA GLU A 358 -21.90 -12.97 -23.89
C GLU A 358 -20.93 -11.91 -23.36
N LEU A 359 -20.93 -11.68 -22.03
CA LEU A 359 -20.02 -10.73 -21.41
C LEU A 359 -18.57 -11.19 -21.56
N ARG A 360 -18.26 -12.48 -21.37
CA ARG A 360 -16.88 -12.99 -21.52
C ARG A 360 -16.30 -12.71 -22.90
N ARG A 361 -17.10 -12.81 -23.97
CA ARG A 361 -16.67 -12.47 -25.33
C ARG A 361 -16.31 -11.00 -25.46
N GLU A 362 -17.10 -10.12 -24.85
CA GLU A 362 -16.82 -8.68 -24.84
C GLU A 362 -15.60 -8.30 -23.99
N LEU A 363 -15.28 -9.08 -22.96
CA LEU A 363 -14.10 -8.86 -22.11
C LEU A 363 -12.78 -9.28 -22.75
N GLN A 364 -12.81 -9.95 -23.92
CA GLN A 364 -11.61 -10.31 -24.70
C GLN A 364 -10.54 -11.06 -23.87
N LEU A 365 -10.97 -11.98 -22.99
CA LEU A 365 -10.07 -12.69 -22.05
C LEU A 365 -8.90 -13.41 -22.74
N GLY A 366 -9.13 -13.91 -23.96
CA GLY A 366 -8.08 -14.53 -24.76
C GLY A 366 -6.94 -13.57 -25.13
N GLU A 367 -7.24 -12.30 -25.39
CA GLU A 367 -6.25 -11.28 -25.73
C GLU A 367 -5.45 -10.84 -24.50
N LEU A 368 -6.09 -10.78 -23.32
CA LEU A 368 -5.41 -10.56 -22.04
C LEU A 368 -4.38 -11.67 -21.78
N VAL A 369 -4.78 -12.92 -21.97
CA VAL A 369 -3.88 -14.08 -21.86
C VAL A 369 -2.73 -14.00 -22.88
N ASP A 370 -2.98 -13.56 -24.11
CA ASP A 370 -1.91 -13.33 -25.09
C ASP A 370 -0.95 -12.23 -24.66
N GLY A 371 -1.46 -11.16 -24.05
CA GLY A 371 -0.66 -10.11 -23.44
C GLY A 371 0.27 -10.66 -22.36
N MET A 372 -0.26 -11.51 -21.47
CA MET A 372 0.53 -12.17 -20.42
C MET A 372 1.57 -13.14 -20.99
N LEU A 373 1.21 -13.95 -21.98
CA LEU A 373 2.15 -14.85 -22.68
C LEU A 373 3.28 -14.07 -23.38
N LYS A 374 2.99 -12.88 -23.93
CA LYS A 374 4.02 -11.99 -24.48
C LYS A 374 4.97 -11.47 -23.41
N GLU A 375 4.48 -11.14 -22.21
CA GLU A 375 5.36 -10.77 -21.09
C GLU A 375 6.25 -11.93 -20.66
N CYS A 376 5.74 -13.17 -20.60
CA CYS A 376 6.53 -14.38 -20.31
C CYS A 376 7.71 -14.60 -21.29
N ARG A 377 7.57 -14.16 -22.55
CA ARG A 377 8.62 -14.25 -23.58
C ARG A 377 9.76 -13.27 -23.39
N LYS A 378 9.56 -12.22 -22.59
CA LYS A 378 10.59 -11.19 -22.38
C LYS A 378 11.66 -11.69 -21.43
N ASN A 379 12.91 -11.45 -21.80
CA ASN A 379 14.07 -11.77 -20.97
C ASN A 379 14.46 -10.52 -20.17
N VAL A 380 13.92 -10.38 -18.95
CA VAL A 380 14.19 -9.22 -18.07
C VAL A 380 15.01 -9.66 -16.86
N ASN A 381 14.37 -10.16 -15.81
CA ASN A 381 15.02 -10.77 -14.65
C ASN A 381 14.22 -12.01 -14.22
N MET A 382 14.84 -12.87 -13.41
CA MET A 382 14.24 -14.16 -13.05
C MET A 382 13.02 -13.99 -12.13
N SER A 383 13.05 -13.05 -11.20
CA SER A 383 11.93 -12.75 -10.29
C SER A 383 10.67 -12.33 -11.06
N TYR A 384 10.79 -11.38 -11.99
CA TYR A 384 9.70 -10.95 -12.85
C TYR A 384 9.17 -12.09 -13.72
N LYS A 385 10.07 -12.95 -14.22
CA LYS A 385 9.68 -14.13 -15.00
C LYS A 385 8.86 -15.10 -14.14
N GLN A 386 9.21 -15.31 -12.88
CA GLN A 386 8.41 -16.14 -11.95
C GLN A 386 6.98 -15.57 -11.78
N HIS A 387 6.84 -14.25 -11.62
CA HIS A 387 5.52 -13.60 -11.58
C HIS A 387 4.74 -13.82 -12.89
N CYS A 388 5.37 -13.63 -14.05
CA CYS A 388 4.77 -13.87 -15.35
C CYS A 388 4.22 -15.29 -15.46
N LEU A 389 5.05 -16.31 -15.17
CA LEU A 389 4.65 -17.71 -15.27
C LEU A 389 3.51 -18.05 -14.31
N THR A 390 3.64 -17.65 -13.04
CA THR A 390 2.66 -17.96 -12.00
C THR A 390 1.29 -17.35 -12.30
N HIS A 391 1.26 -16.07 -12.68
CA HIS A 391 0.00 -15.37 -12.96
C HIS A 391 -0.61 -15.82 -14.29
N THR A 392 0.20 -16.04 -15.33
CA THR A 392 -0.29 -16.50 -16.64
C THR A 392 -0.89 -17.90 -16.56
N ALA A 393 -0.28 -18.83 -15.82
CA ALA A 393 -0.81 -20.18 -15.67
C ALA A 393 -2.22 -20.20 -15.08
N VAL A 394 -2.44 -19.41 -14.02
CA VAL A 394 -3.77 -19.29 -13.39
C VAL A 394 -4.77 -18.59 -14.32
N ALA A 395 -4.35 -17.54 -15.04
CA ALA A 395 -5.20 -16.86 -16.00
C ALA A 395 -5.61 -17.76 -17.17
N LEU A 396 -4.67 -18.55 -17.70
CA LEU A 396 -4.88 -19.53 -18.78
C LEU A 396 -5.94 -20.56 -18.37
N ALA A 397 -5.76 -21.16 -17.19
CA ALA A 397 -6.67 -22.14 -16.62
C ALA A 397 -8.06 -21.57 -16.36
N ALA A 398 -8.13 -20.35 -15.82
CA ALA A 398 -9.39 -19.65 -15.60
C ALA A 398 -10.15 -19.45 -16.93
N CYS A 399 -9.48 -18.95 -17.97
CA CYS A 399 -10.14 -18.62 -19.23
C CYS A 399 -10.60 -19.84 -20.03
N GLY A 400 -10.15 -21.06 -19.67
CA GLY A 400 -10.40 -22.25 -20.48
C GLY A 400 -9.82 -22.14 -21.89
N SER A 401 -8.78 -21.32 -22.07
CA SER A 401 -8.21 -21.06 -23.38
C SER A 401 -7.36 -22.24 -23.84
N ASP A 402 -7.58 -22.69 -25.08
CA ASP A 402 -6.77 -23.71 -25.75
C ASP A 402 -5.41 -23.13 -26.22
N LYS A 403 -4.63 -22.63 -25.25
CA LYS A 403 -3.35 -21.95 -25.46
C LYS A 403 -2.23 -22.62 -24.67
N PHE A 404 -2.45 -23.85 -24.19
CA PHE A 404 -1.43 -24.61 -23.48
C PHE A 404 -0.21 -24.89 -24.37
N SER A 405 -0.41 -25.11 -25.67
CA SER A 405 0.68 -25.23 -26.66
C SER A 405 1.65 -24.03 -26.64
N ALA A 406 1.11 -22.81 -26.65
CA ALA A 406 1.92 -21.59 -26.55
C ALA A 406 2.62 -21.47 -25.18
N PHE A 407 2.01 -21.98 -24.10
CA PHE A 407 2.63 -22.03 -22.78
C PHE A 407 3.75 -23.08 -22.71
N LYS A 408 3.55 -24.25 -23.32
CA LYS A 408 4.53 -25.33 -23.47
C LYS A 408 5.79 -24.85 -24.18
N GLU A 409 5.66 -24.12 -25.29
CA GLU A 409 6.81 -23.49 -25.99
C GLU A 409 7.64 -22.58 -25.08
N LEU A 410 7.01 -21.90 -24.10
CA LEU A 410 7.70 -21.05 -23.14
C LEU A 410 8.43 -21.87 -22.07
N MET A 411 7.86 -23.02 -21.69
CA MET A 411 8.39 -23.87 -20.63
C MET A 411 9.60 -24.67 -21.10
N SER A 412 9.57 -25.23 -22.30
CA SER A 412 10.64 -26.07 -22.85
C SER A 412 12.06 -25.49 -22.66
N PRO A 413 12.39 -24.24 -23.05
CA PRO A 413 13.75 -23.71 -22.85
C PRO A 413 14.12 -23.54 -21.37
N ILE A 414 13.15 -23.29 -20.49
CA ILE A 414 13.39 -23.14 -19.05
C ILE A 414 13.74 -24.52 -18.45
N LEU A 415 12.98 -25.55 -18.81
CA LEU A 415 13.20 -26.92 -18.35
C LEU A 415 14.53 -27.49 -18.86
N SER A 416 14.83 -27.33 -20.15
CA SER A 416 16.09 -27.81 -20.75
C SER A 416 17.34 -27.12 -20.18
N GLN A 417 17.26 -25.82 -19.87
CA GLN A 417 18.37 -25.10 -19.24
C GLN A 417 18.65 -25.57 -17.80
N GLY A 418 17.62 -26.04 -17.09
CA GLY A 418 17.80 -26.68 -15.79
C GLY A 418 18.62 -27.96 -15.88
N GLN A 419 18.39 -28.76 -16.93
CA GLN A 419 19.02 -30.06 -17.13
C GLN A 419 20.52 -29.96 -17.50
N MET A 420 20.97 -28.94 -18.23
CA MET A 420 22.39 -28.80 -18.63
C MET A 420 23.31 -28.41 -17.48
N ARG A 421 22.85 -27.62 -16.51
CA ARG A 421 23.72 -27.06 -15.47
C ARG A 421 24.06 -28.04 -14.34
N GLU A 422 23.20 -29.00 -14.05
CA GLU A 422 23.51 -30.02 -13.03
C GLU A 422 24.63 -30.96 -13.50
N SER A 423 24.71 -31.20 -14.82
CA SER A 423 25.84 -31.88 -15.46
C SER A 423 27.16 -31.12 -15.25
N ASN A 424 27.16 -29.78 -15.44
CA ASN A 424 28.36 -28.95 -15.29
C ASN A 424 28.76 -28.70 -13.82
N ARG A 425 27.82 -28.74 -12.87
CA ARG A 425 28.13 -28.64 -11.42
C ARG A 425 29.01 -29.77 -10.90
N MET A 426 29.01 -30.93 -11.57
CA MET A 426 29.92 -32.03 -11.21
C MET A 426 31.36 -31.77 -11.65
N GLU A 427 31.62 -30.80 -12.54
CA GLU A 427 32.93 -30.58 -13.17
C GLU A 427 33.64 -29.29 -12.72
N GLU A 428 32.92 -28.23 -12.32
CA GLU A 428 33.54 -26.94 -11.94
C GLU A 428 33.46 -26.68 -10.43
N LYS A 429 34.48 -27.10 -9.69
CA LYS A 429 34.83 -26.55 -8.36
C LYS A 429 36.01 -25.59 -8.53
N GLY A 430 35.72 -24.32 -8.83
CA GLY A 430 36.75 -23.28 -8.88
C GLY A 430 36.19 -21.90 -9.20
N GLU A 431 36.25 -21.02 -8.20
CA GLU A 431 36.18 -19.54 -8.24
C GLU A 431 34.83 -18.81 -8.09
N GLU A 432 34.88 -17.77 -7.24
CA GLU A 432 33.88 -16.76 -6.83
C GLU A 432 32.50 -17.28 -6.37
N GLU A 433 32.46 -17.91 -5.19
CA GLU A 433 31.29 -18.62 -4.62
C GLU A 433 30.02 -17.76 -4.44
N ASN A 434 30.10 -16.49 -3.99
CA ASN A 434 28.90 -15.75 -3.56
C ASN A 434 27.98 -15.27 -4.71
N ASP A 435 28.55 -14.75 -5.81
CA ASP A 435 27.75 -14.27 -6.95
C ASP A 435 27.22 -15.42 -7.81
N LEU A 436 27.96 -16.54 -7.85
CA LEU A 436 27.53 -17.76 -8.54
C LEU A 436 26.38 -18.46 -7.82
N GLU A 437 26.43 -18.53 -6.48
CA GLU A 437 25.43 -19.20 -5.63
C GLU A 437 24.07 -18.47 -5.66
N GLY A 438 24.08 -17.13 -5.68
CA GLY A 438 22.87 -16.31 -5.88
C GLY A 438 22.18 -16.57 -7.21
N SER A 439 22.94 -16.58 -8.32
CA SER A 439 22.40 -16.88 -9.66
C SER A 439 21.92 -18.33 -9.79
N ILE A 440 22.51 -19.25 -9.03
CA ILE A 440 22.10 -20.65 -8.93
C ILE A 440 20.74 -20.77 -8.25
N ALA A 441 20.55 -20.13 -7.09
CA ALA A 441 19.31 -20.21 -6.33
C ALA A 441 18.12 -19.58 -7.09
N GLU A 442 18.34 -18.46 -7.79
CA GLU A 442 17.32 -17.82 -8.62
C GLU A 442 16.85 -18.72 -9.78
N ARG A 443 17.78 -19.45 -10.41
CA ARG A 443 17.44 -20.40 -11.49
C ARG A 443 16.68 -21.61 -10.96
N GLU A 444 17.09 -22.17 -9.83
CA GLU A 444 16.34 -23.25 -9.18
C GLU A 444 14.93 -22.80 -8.81
N ASN A 445 14.77 -21.58 -8.27
CA ASN A 445 13.45 -21.01 -7.99
C ASN A 445 12.61 -20.78 -9.26
N LEU A 446 13.24 -20.40 -10.37
CA LEU A 446 12.55 -20.29 -11.66
C LEU A 446 12.08 -21.67 -12.18
N LEU A 447 12.89 -22.73 -12.03
CA LEU A 447 12.50 -24.10 -12.38
C LEU A 447 11.33 -24.61 -11.52
N VAL A 448 11.40 -24.36 -10.21
CA VAL A 448 10.30 -24.68 -9.28
C VAL A 448 9.02 -23.95 -9.71
N CYS A 449 9.13 -22.66 -10.04
CA CYS A 449 8.00 -21.88 -10.53
C CYS A 449 7.43 -22.43 -11.84
N ALA A 450 8.28 -22.82 -12.79
CA ALA A 450 7.86 -23.41 -14.07
C ALA A 450 7.05 -24.69 -13.87
N TRP A 451 7.51 -25.63 -13.03
CA TRP A 451 6.77 -26.86 -12.74
C TRP A 451 5.41 -26.61 -12.10
N VAL A 452 5.35 -25.74 -11.08
CA VAL A 452 4.09 -25.35 -10.46
C VAL A 452 3.15 -24.69 -11.47
N ALA A 453 3.68 -23.86 -12.36
CA ALA A 453 2.91 -23.16 -13.38
C ALA A 453 2.34 -24.14 -14.42
N ILE A 454 3.09 -25.17 -14.84
CA ILE A 454 2.61 -26.25 -15.73
C ILE A 454 1.40 -26.95 -15.11
N GLY A 455 1.49 -27.38 -13.84
CA GLY A 455 0.40 -28.08 -13.16
C GLY A 455 -0.86 -27.24 -13.00
N LYS A 456 -0.71 -25.92 -12.89
CA LYS A 456 -1.85 -24.98 -12.81
C LYS A 456 -2.44 -24.64 -14.17
N ALA A 457 -1.61 -24.56 -15.22
CA ALA A 457 -2.01 -24.16 -16.56
C ALA A 457 -2.76 -25.26 -17.31
N TRP A 458 -2.39 -26.53 -17.10
CA TRP A 458 -2.98 -27.66 -17.81
C TRP A 458 -4.42 -27.92 -17.36
N LEU A 459 -5.31 -28.10 -18.34
CA LEU A 459 -6.73 -28.40 -18.13
C LEU A 459 -7.08 -29.75 -18.79
N PRO A 460 -7.71 -30.68 -18.07
CA PRO A 460 -8.09 -31.98 -18.62
C PRO A 460 -9.20 -31.89 -19.69
N THR A 461 -9.96 -30.80 -19.70
CA THR A 461 -11.05 -30.53 -20.67
C THR A 461 -10.57 -29.88 -21.97
N SER A 462 -9.28 -29.56 -22.09
CA SER A 462 -8.74 -28.89 -23.28
C SER A 462 -8.59 -29.84 -24.48
N GLN A 463 -8.62 -29.28 -25.69
CA GLN A 463 -8.31 -30.06 -26.89
C GLN A 463 -6.82 -30.43 -26.87
N GLY A 464 -6.48 -31.70 -27.08
CA GLY A 464 -5.09 -32.16 -27.00
C GLY A 464 -4.58 -32.43 -25.58
N ALA A 465 -5.43 -32.40 -24.54
CA ALA A 465 -5.03 -32.64 -23.16
C ALA A 465 -4.20 -33.93 -22.94
N GLY A 466 -4.46 -34.98 -23.72
CA GLY A 466 -3.68 -36.22 -23.70
C GLY A 466 -2.25 -36.06 -24.22
N GLU A 467 -2.06 -35.39 -25.36
CA GLU A 467 -0.72 -35.10 -25.92
C GLU A 467 0.07 -34.16 -24.99
N ASP A 468 -0.62 -33.18 -24.41
CA ASP A 468 -0.02 -32.28 -23.43
C ASP A 468 0.41 -33.02 -22.16
N LEU A 469 -0.43 -33.91 -21.64
CA LEU A 469 -0.10 -34.74 -20.47
C LEU A 469 1.08 -35.67 -20.76
N GLN A 470 1.12 -36.31 -21.92
CA GLN A 470 2.25 -37.15 -22.34
C GLN A 470 3.55 -36.34 -22.37
N TRP A 471 3.52 -35.12 -22.93
CA TRP A 471 4.68 -34.24 -22.91
C TRP A 471 5.12 -33.87 -21.49
N ILE A 472 4.18 -33.52 -20.60
CA ILE A 472 4.52 -33.18 -19.20
C ILE A 472 5.20 -34.37 -18.51
N LEU A 473 4.66 -35.58 -18.68
CA LEU A 473 5.21 -36.80 -18.07
C LEU A 473 6.61 -37.11 -18.62
N GLU A 474 6.84 -36.93 -19.91
CA GLU A 474 8.15 -37.14 -20.53
C GLU A 474 9.19 -36.12 -20.03
N GLU A 475 8.81 -34.85 -19.85
CA GLU A 475 9.68 -33.83 -19.27
C GLU A 475 10.01 -34.13 -17.80
N ILE A 476 9.04 -34.64 -17.02
CA ILE A 476 9.29 -35.08 -15.64
C ILE A 476 10.34 -36.20 -15.67
N LYS A 477 10.10 -37.26 -16.46
CA LYS A 477 11.00 -38.40 -16.62
C LYS A 477 12.43 -37.97 -16.97
N ASN A 478 12.57 -37.09 -17.97
CA ASN A 478 13.87 -36.60 -18.43
C ASN A 478 14.61 -35.75 -17.40
N SER A 479 13.87 -35.13 -16.48
CA SER A 479 14.43 -34.22 -15.47
C SER A 479 14.77 -34.92 -14.15
N LEU A 480 14.17 -36.07 -13.83
CA LEU A 480 14.32 -36.74 -12.52
C LEU A 480 15.77 -37.05 -12.14
N GLY A 481 16.54 -37.64 -13.05
CA GLY A 481 17.94 -38.03 -12.79
C GLY A 481 18.93 -36.87 -12.71
N LYS A 482 18.48 -35.63 -12.97
CA LYS A 482 19.32 -34.44 -13.13
C LYS A 482 18.79 -33.25 -12.34
N SER A 483 17.98 -33.50 -11.31
CA SER A 483 17.29 -32.46 -10.55
C SER A 483 17.56 -32.61 -9.05
N SER A 484 17.69 -31.47 -8.37
CA SER A 484 17.73 -31.41 -6.91
C SER A 484 16.48 -32.04 -6.28
N GLY A 485 16.60 -32.55 -5.05
CA GLY A 485 15.47 -33.13 -4.31
C GLY A 485 14.30 -32.15 -4.12
N LYS A 486 14.58 -30.83 -4.08
CA LYS A 486 13.55 -29.78 -4.05
C LYS A 486 12.75 -29.76 -5.35
N ILE A 487 13.42 -29.81 -6.51
CA ILE A 487 12.77 -29.85 -7.82
C ILE A 487 11.97 -31.15 -7.99
N VAL A 488 12.53 -32.30 -7.61
CA VAL A 488 11.83 -33.60 -7.65
C VAL A 488 10.56 -33.58 -6.78
N GLY A 489 10.62 -32.98 -5.59
CA GLY A 489 9.45 -32.79 -4.73
C GLY A 489 8.36 -31.96 -5.41
N VAL A 490 8.72 -30.91 -6.16
CA VAL A 490 7.78 -30.07 -6.90
C VAL A 490 7.20 -30.77 -8.13
N MET A 491 7.98 -31.57 -8.86
CA MET A 491 7.46 -32.42 -9.94
C MET A 491 6.38 -33.37 -9.43
N ARG A 492 6.61 -33.97 -8.26
CA ARG A 492 5.62 -34.81 -7.59
C ARG A 492 4.33 -34.04 -7.27
N THR A 493 4.43 -32.87 -6.64
CA THR A 493 3.27 -32.00 -6.39
C THR A 493 2.55 -31.58 -7.67
N THR A 494 3.31 -31.35 -8.75
CA THR A 494 2.76 -31.02 -10.08
C THR A 494 1.93 -32.19 -10.60
N LEU A 495 2.47 -33.41 -10.58
CA LEU A 495 1.75 -34.62 -10.97
C LEU A 495 0.47 -34.83 -10.13
N SER A 496 0.57 -34.68 -8.81
CA SER A 496 -0.59 -34.73 -7.91
C SER A 496 -1.67 -33.70 -8.29
N THR A 497 -1.26 -32.50 -8.71
CA THR A 497 -2.19 -31.44 -9.14
C THR A 497 -2.90 -31.80 -10.45
N LEU A 498 -2.18 -32.36 -11.43
CA LEU A 498 -2.76 -32.81 -12.71
C LEU A 498 -3.83 -33.90 -12.50
N ILE A 499 -3.52 -34.87 -11.62
CA ILE A 499 -4.45 -35.94 -11.23
C ILE A 499 -5.68 -35.34 -10.56
N LEU A 500 -5.48 -34.46 -9.57
CA LEU A 500 -6.57 -33.84 -8.83
C LEU A 500 -7.49 -33.03 -9.75
N ASN A 501 -6.94 -32.25 -10.69
CA ASN A 501 -7.73 -31.47 -11.65
C ASN A 501 -8.58 -32.38 -12.55
N SER A 502 -8.03 -33.51 -13.00
CA SER A 502 -8.73 -34.49 -13.82
C SER A 502 -9.86 -35.19 -13.07
N LEU A 503 -9.62 -35.56 -11.82
CA LEU A 503 -10.64 -36.13 -10.94
C LEU A 503 -11.76 -35.13 -10.65
N GLN A 504 -11.43 -33.85 -10.42
CA GLN A 504 -12.41 -32.79 -10.19
C GLN A 504 -13.26 -32.49 -11.44
N ALA A 505 -12.64 -32.51 -12.61
CA ALA A 505 -13.32 -32.31 -13.88
C ALA A 505 -14.11 -33.54 -14.35
N LYS A 506 -13.93 -34.70 -13.69
CA LYS A 506 -14.42 -36.01 -14.14
C LYS A 506 -13.98 -36.36 -15.58
N GLU A 507 -12.78 -35.90 -15.95
CA GLU A 507 -12.18 -36.10 -17.28
C GLU A 507 -10.88 -36.89 -17.15
N LEU A 508 -10.89 -38.16 -17.53
CA LEU A 508 -9.77 -39.10 -17.28
C LEU A 508 -9.17 -39.68 -18.58
N SER A 509 -9.72 -39.30 -19.73
CA SER A 509 -9.31 -39.77 -21.06
C SER A 509 -7.82 -39.50 -21.36
N ALA A 510 -7.29 -38.36 -20.91
CA ALA A 510 -5.88 -38.03 -21.05
C ALA A 510 -4.97 -39.01 -20.29
N PHE A 511 -5.38 -39.41 -19.08
CA PHE A 511 -4.62 -40.36 -18.26
C PHE A 511 -4.69 -41.78 -18.80
N ASP A 512 -5.83 -42.19 -19.35
CA ASP A 512 -5.93 -43.49 -20.04
C ASP A 512 -4.96 -43.59 -21.22
N GLN A 513 -4.82 -42.51 -22.00
CA GLN A 513 -3.88 -42.44 -23.13
C GLN A 513 -2.40 -42.43 -22.70
N ALA A 514 -2.11 -42.02 -21.47
CA ALA A 514 -0.76 -41.89 -20.93
C ALA A 514 -0.43 -42.92 -19.84
N ALA A 515 -1.28 -43.95 -19.65
CA ALA A 515 -1.23 -44.85 -18.49
C ALA A 515 0.13 -45.55 -18.30
N SER A 516 0.74 -46.03 -19.38
CA SER A 516 2.05 -46.69 -19.31
C SER A 516 3.17 -45.75 -18.85
N LEU A 517 3.19 -44.53 -19.38
CA LEU A 517 4.18 -43.52 -19.04
C LEU A 517 3.95 -42.99 -17.61
N LEU A 518 2.68 -42.87 -17.20
CA LEU A 518 2.32 -42.54 -15.82
C LEU A 518 2.91 -43.57 -14.86
N THR A 519 2.69 -44.87 -15.08
CA THR A 519 3.24 -45.92 -14.19
C THR A 519 4.76 -45.83 -14.08
N GLU A 520 5.45 -45.60 -15.20
CA GLU A 520 6.91 -45.44 -15.22
C GLU A 520 7.37 -44.22 -14.42
N VAL A 521 6.77 -43.05 -14.66
CA VAL A 521 7.09 -41.80 -13.93
C VAL A 521 6.81 -41.94 -12.44
N VAL A 522 5.68 -42.53 -12.06
CA VAL A 522 5.29 -42.77 -10.67
C VAL A 522 6.29 -43.69 -9.97
N SER A 523 6.70 -44.78 -10.61
CA SER A 523 7.71 -45.70 -10.06
C SER A 523 9.09 -45.04 -9.89
N SER A 524 9.43 -44.09 -10.77
CA SER A 524 10.69 -43.36 -10.71
C SER A 524 10.67 -42.31 -9.58
N LEU A 525 9.54 -41.64 -9.39
CA LEU A 525 9.36 -40.62 -8.35
C LEU A 525 9.41 -41.19 -6.92
N THR A 526 8.92 -42.41 -6.70
CA THR A 526 8.89 -43.06 -5.37
C THR A 526 10.27 -43.57 -4.92
N SER A 527 11.22 -43.69 -5.83
CA SER A 527 12.62 -44.02 -5.50
C SER A 527 13.37 -42.85 -4.84
N HIS A 528 12.80 -41.63 -4.85
CA HIS A 528 13.35 -40.42 -4.26
C HIS A 528 12.53 -39.96 -3.03
N LEU A 529 13.22 -39.76 -1.88
CA LEU A 529 12.69 -39.70 -0.49
C LEU A 529 11.43 -38.82 -0.19
N PRO A 530 10.72 -39.09 0.93
CA PRO A 530 9.43 -38.48 1.29
C PRO A 530 9.53 -37.06 1.89
N SER A 531 8.43 -36.28 1.80
CA SER A 531 8.28 -34.97 2.46
C SER A 531 6.86 -34.80 3.03
N LYS A 532 6.69 -34.15 4.20
CA LYS A 532 5.39 -34.00 4.89
C LYS A 532 4.22 -33.37 4.08
N SER A 533 4.49 -32.57 3.03
CA SER A 533 3.40 -32.02 2.18
C SER A 533 2.85 -33.03 1.17
N HIS A 534 3.54 -34.17 0.99
CA HIS A 534 3.12 -35.27 0.13
C HIS A 534 1.90 -35.97 0.74
N ASP A 535 1.98 -36.30 2.03
CA ASP A 535 0.98 -37.09 2.74
C ASP A 535 -0.42 -36.45 2.69
N THR A 536 -0.50 -35.13 2.84
CA THR A 536 -1.78 -34.38 2.78
C THR A 536 -2.39 -34.34 1.38
N LEU A 537 -1.56 -34.25 0.34
CA LEU A 537 -1.98 -34.31 -1.06
C LEU A 537 -2.41 -35.74 -1.43
N MET A 538 -1.70 -36.76 -0.96
CA MET A 538 -2.01 -38.16 -1.21
C MET A 538 -3.29 -38.60 -0.50
N GLU A 539 -3.55 -38.16 0.74
CA GLU A 539 -4.83 -38.36 1.42
C GLU A 539 -5.99 -37.74 0.62
N THR A 540 -5.78 -36.55 0.06
CA THR A 540 -6.79 -35.86 -0.76
C THR A 540 -7.05 -36.60 -2.07
N ILE A 541 -6.00 -37.08 -2.73
CA ILE A 541 -6.11 -37.88 -3.96
C ILE A 541 -6.84 -39.19 -3.66
N GLN A 542 -6.44 -39.93 -2.61
CA GLN A 542 -7.09 -41.19 -2.22
C GLN A 542 -8.58 -40.99 -1.91
N LYS A 543 -8.92 -39.90 -1.21
CA LYS A 543 -10.33 -39.54 -0.95
C LYS A 543 -11.10 -39.31 -2.26
N ARG A 544 -10.55 -38.54 -3.20
CA ARG A 544 -11.21 -38.25 -4.49
C ARG A 544 -11.29 -39.47 -5.40
N LEU A 545 -10.28 -40.33 -5.37
CA LEU A 545 -10.27 -41.62 -6.08
C LEU A 545 -11.41 -42.53 -5.58
N ASN A 546 -11.66 -42.51 -4.26
CA ASN A 546 -12.75 -43.26 -3.66
C ASN A 546 -14.15 -42.76 -4.06
N GLU A 547 -14.27 -41.48 -4.44
CA GLU A 547 -15.50 -40.82 -4.89
C GLU A 547 -15.79 -41.06 -6.39
N LEU A 548 -14.92 -41.75 -7.15
CA LEU A 548 -15.16 -42.09 -8.55
C LEU A 548 -16.27 -43.14 -8.71
N GLU A 549 -17.23 -42.84 -9.58
CA GLU A 549 -18.36 -43.73 -9.92
C GLU A 549 -17.97 -44.80 -10.97
N ASP A 550 -16.99 -44.51 -11.84
CA ASP A 550 -16.49 -45.45 -12.84
C ASP A 550 -15.48 -46.43 -12.24
N ALA A 551 -15.92 -47.68 -12.04
CA ALA A 551 -15.12 -48.72 -11.40
C ALA A 551 -13.91 -49.16 -12.23
N GLU A 552 -13.96 -49.09 -13.57
CA GLU A 552 -12.87 -49.54 -14.42
C GLU A 552 -11.73 -48.51 -14.44
N VAL A 553 -12.08 -47.23 -14.60
CA VAL A 553 -11.12 -46.14 -14.59
C VAL A 553 -10.51 -45.96 -13.19
N LYS A 554 -11.34 -46.07 -12.14
CA LYS A 554 -10.87 -46.08 -10.75
C LYS A 554 -9.81 -47.15 -10.52
N LEU A 555 -10.05 -48.38 -10.97
CA LEU A 555 -9.13 -49.50 -10.74
C LEU A 555 -7.82 -49.35 -11.52
N LYS A 556 -7.86 -48.79 -12.75
CA LYS A 556 -6.66 -48.45 -13.54
C LYS A 556 -5.82 -47.36 -12.88
N LEU A 557 -6.46 -46.29 -12.39
CA LEU A 557 -5.76 -45.21 -11.69
C LEU A 557 -5.25 -45.64 -10.32
N GLU A 558 -6.02 -46.44 -9.57
CA GLU A 558 -5.58 -47.05 -8.31
C GLU A 558 -4.32 -47.89 -8.53
N ALA A 559 -4.30 -48.73 -9.57
CA ALA A 559 -3.14 -49.53 -9.91
C ALA A 559 -1.93 -48.66 -10.33
N ALA A 560 -2.15 -47.63 -11.14
CA ALA A 560 -1.07 -46.76 -11.61
C ALA A 560 -0.50 -45.85 -10.51
N LEU A 561 -1.33 -45.43 -9.56
CA LEU A 561 -0.97 -44.56 -8.45
C LEU A 561 -0.58 -45.33 -7.18
N GLN A 562 -0.76 -46.65 -7.16
CA GLN A 562 -0.43 -47.50 -6.02
C GLN A 562 0.97 -47.24 -5.44
N PRO A 563 2.04 -47.08 -6.26
CA PRO A 563 3.38 -46.81 -5.73
C PRO A 563 3.46 -45.45 -5.02
N LEU A 564 2.75 -44.44 -5.54
CA LEU A 564 2.66 -43.09 -4.96
C LEU A 564 1.83 -43.08 -3.66
N LEU A 565 0.83 -43.95 -3.55
CA LEU A 565 -0.09 -44.02 -2.39
C LEU A 565 0.50 -44.82 -1.22
N GLN A 566 1.48 -45.69 -1.46
CA GLN A 566 2.10 -46.55 -0.44
C GLN A 566 3.43 -46.02 0.09
N GLY A 567 4.07 -45.08 -0.60
CA GLY A 567 5.35 -44.45 -0.23
C GLY A 567 5.16 -43.06 0.37
#